data_AF-A0A9D4YSG0-F1
#
_entry.id   AF-A0A9D4YSG0-F1
#
_cell.length_a   1.000
_cell.length_b   1.000
_cell.length_c   1.000
_cell.angle_alpha   90.00
_cell.angle_beta   90.00
_cell.angle_gamma   90.00
#
_symmetry.space_group_name_H-M   'P 1'
#
loop_
_entity.id
_entity.type
_entity.pdbx_description
1 polymer ?
#
loop_
_entity_poly.entity_id
_entity_poly.type
_entity_poly.pdbx_seq_one_letter_code
_entity_poly.pdbx_strand_id
1 'polypeptide(L)'
;MAAPHANHDAFMRRAIELSAQGGIKEMTGGCFGAIVVETATGEIVGEGYNKVIKESDPTWHGEMEALRAACKKKGAPHLPGCVVYTSAQPCPMCYTACMWARVDHVYYAATYEDVLQYGKFEDSDFLGQLRLPEDQRDIKCSVLMREEAVEVWRQYAALPNMVHY
;
A
#
# COMPACT_ATOMS: atom_id res chain seq x y z
N MET A 1 -9.39 -22.02 12.18
CA MET A 1 -8.20 -22.84 12.51
C MET A 1 -7.00 -22.10 11.94
N ALA A 2 -6.04 -21.69 12.77
CA ALA A 2 -4.88 -20.93 12.32
C ALA A 2 -4.00 -21.80 11.41
N ALA A 3 -3.54 -21.25 10.27
CA ALA A 3 -2.65 -21.94 9.35
C ALA A 3 -1.36 -22.38 10.08
N PRO A 4 -0.76 -23.54 9.71
CA PRO A 4 0.42 -24.07 10.38
C PRO A 4 1.58 -23.08 10.21
N HIS A 5 2.03 -22.50 11.34
CA HIS A 5 3.23 -21.70 11.54
C HIS A 5 3.90 -21.14 10.27
N ALA A 6 3.25 -20.15 9.65
CA ALA A 6 3.97 -19.21 8.79
C ALA A 6 5.16 -18.66 9.59
N ASN A 7 6.38 -18.78 9.06
CA ASN A 7 7.57 -18.22 9.72
C ASN A 7 7.54 -16.70 9.58
N HIS A 8 6.68 -16.04 10.37
CA HIS A 8 6.47 -14.60 10.36
C HIS A 8 7.79 -13.84 10.48
N ASP A 9 8.74 -14.35 11.28
CA ASP A 9 10.07 -13.75 11.43
C ASP A 9 10.87 -13.78 10.13
N ALA A 10 10.82 -14.87 9.36
CA ALA A 10 11.49 -14.94 8.05
C ALA A 10 10.86 -13.98 7.04
N PHE A 11 9.53 -13.89 7.01
CA PHE A 11 8.82 -12.97 6.14
C PHE A 11 9.09 -11.51 6.49
N MET A 12 9.04 -11.16 7.78
CA MET A 12 9.36 -9.82 8.24
C MET A 12 10.84 -9.48 8.01
N ARG A 13 11.76 -10.43 8.22
CA ARG A 13 13.18 -10.25 7.90
C ARG A 13 13.38 -9.91 6.42
N ARG A 14 12.65 -10.56 5.52
CA ARG A 14 12.70 -10.24 4.09
C ARG A 14 12.22 -8.82 3.79
N ALA A 15 11.13 -8.37 4.41
CA ALA A 15 10.67 -6.99 4.28
C ALA A 15 11.72 -5.97 4.77
N ILE A 16 12.39 -6.26 5.89
CA ILE A 16 13.48 -5.45 6.44
C ILE A 16 14.70 -5.43 5.51
N GLU A 17 15.06 -6.56 4.89
CA GLU A 17 16.14 -6.63 3.89
C GLU A 17 15.87 -5.73 2.69
N LEU A 18 14.62 -5.72 2.19
CA LEU A 18 14.18 -4.86 1.09
C LEU A 18 14.20 -3.38 1.50
N SER A 19 13.79 -3.07 2.73
CA SER A 19 13.90 -1.72 3.30
C SER A 19 15.35 -1.21 3.29
N ALA A 20 16.30 -2.04 3.77
CA ALA A 20 17.72 -1.70 3.73
C ALA A 20 18.27 -1.61 2.30
N GLN A 21 17.76 -2.45 1.38
CA GLN A 21 18.12 -2.36 -0.03
C GLN A 21 17.75 -1.01 -0.63
N GLY A 22 16.50 -0.57 -0.47
CA GLY A 22 16.04 0.71 -1.00
C GLY A 22 16.66 1.92 -0.31
N GLY A 23 16.59 1.97 1.01
CA GLY A 23 16.95 3.17 1.77
C GLY A 23 18.45 3.35 2.05
N ILE A 24 19.24 2.27 2.02
CA ILE A 24 20.67 2.33 2.40
C ILE A 24 21.58 1.93 1.24
N LYS A 25 21.29 0.80 0.56
CA LYS A 25 22.20 0.28 -0.48
C LYS A 25 22.03 1.01 -1.80
N GLU A 26 20.79 1.20 -2.24
CA GLU A 26 20.47 1.79 -3.54
C GLU A 26 20.06 3.27 -3.45
N MET A 27 19.72 3.76 -2.25
CA MET A 27 19.30 5.14 -1.99
C MET A 27 18.15 5.59 -2.91
N THR A 28 17.17 4.73 -3.13
CA THR A 28 16.03 4.97 -4.04
C THR A 28 14.89 5.78 -3.40
N GLY A 29 14.93 5.93 -2.08
CA GLY A 29 13.92 6.59 -1.25
C GLY A 29 14.16 6.31 0.23
N GLY A 30 13.10 6.38 1.05
CA GLY A 30 13.17 6.06 2.48
C GLY A 30 13.33 4.56 2.76
N CYS A 31 13.64 4.19 4.01
CA CYS A 31 13.82 2.81 4.46
C CYS A 31 12.48 2.06 4.62
N PHE A 32 11.80 1.77 3.50
CA PHE A 32 10.54 1.04 3.51
C PHE A 32 10.56 -0.11 2.51
N GLY A 33 10.30 -1.32 2.98
CA GLY A 33 10.24 -2.54 2.20
C GLY A 33 9.06 -3.40 2.63
N ALA A 34 8.47 -4.12 1.69
CA ALA A 34 7.31 -4.97 1.96
C ALA A 34 7.29 -6.21 1.06
N ILE A 35 6.60 -7.24 1.54
CA ILE A 35 6.27 -8.43 0.78
C ILE A 35 4.81 -8.81 0.94
N VAL A 36 4.27 -9.53 -0.04
CA VAL A 36 2.95 -10.15 -0.01
C VAL A 36 3.11 -11.66 -0.02
N VAL A 37 2.49 -12.34 0.94
CA VAL A 37 2.57 -13.80 1.09
C VAL A 37 1.18 -14.41 0.92
N GLU A 38 1.06 -15.45 0.09
CA GLU A 38 -0.14 -16.27 0.02
C GLU A 38 -0.16 -17.26 1.19
N THR A 39 -1.18 -17.18 2.05
CA THR A 39 -1.23 -17.94 3.32
C THR A 39 -1.39 -19.44 3.13
N ALA A 40 -2.03 -19.88 2.04
CA ALA A 40 -2.25 -21.29 1.76
C ALA A 40 -0.96 -22.04 1.38
N THR A 41 -0.02 -21.35 0.71
CA THR A 41 1.21 -21.94 0.16
C THR A 41 2.46 -21.48 0.91
N GLY A 42 2.39 -20.34 1.62
CA GLY A 42 3.56 -19.67 2.19
C GLY A 42 4.43 -18.99 1.13
N GLU A 43 3.97 -18.89 -0.13
CA GLU A 43 4.73 -18.30 -1.22
C GLU A 43 4.73 -16.78 -1.14
N ILE A 44 5.90 -16.16 -1.33
CA ILE A 44 6.01 -14.72 -1.58
C ILE A 44 5.54 -14.45 -3.01
N VAL A 45 4.40 -13.77 -3.14
CA VAL A 45 3.78 -13.44 -4.41
C VAL A 45 4.08 -12.02 -4.89
N GLY A 46 4.61 -11.17 -4.01
CA GLY A 46 5.07 -9.83 -4.37
C GLY A 46 6.14 -9.33 -3.40
N GLU A 47 7.09 -8.57 -3.92
CA GLU A 47 8.13 -7.89 -3.16
C GLU A 47 8.23 -6.45 -3.65
N GLY A 48 8.57 -5.53 -2.75
CA GLY A 48 8.74 -4.13 -3.11
C GLY A 48 9.52 -3.35 -2.07
N TYR A 49 10.15 -2.27 -2.51
CA TYR A 49 10.76 -1.27 -1.63
C TYR A 49 10.53 0.14 -2.19
N ASN A 50 10.71 1.13 -1.33
CA ASN A 50 10.47 2.52 -1.68
C ASN A 50 11.40 2.99 -2.81
N LYS A 51 10.83 3.53 -3.88
CA LYS A 51 11.56 4.12 -5.01
C LYS A 51 11.08 5.53 -5.35
N VAL A 52 10.51 6.24 -4.38
CA VAL A 52 9.91 7.57 -4.57
C VAL A 52 10.87 8.54 -5.24
N ILE A 53 12.13 8.58 -4.81
CA ILE A 53 13.13 9.51 -5.35
C ILE A 53 13.63 9.02 -6.71
N LYS A 54 13.93 7.72 -6.82
CA LYS A 54 14.49 7.16 -8.06
C LYS A 54 13.52 7.23 -9.24
N GLU A 55 12.24 6.94 -9.00
CA GLU A 55 11.20 6.90 -10.04
C GLU A 55 10.44 8.23 -10.16
N SER A 56 10.73 9.21 -9.29
CA SER A 56 9.99 10.48 -9.21
C SER A 56 8.46 10.27 -9.10
N ASP A 57 8.05 9.26 -8.33
CA ASP A 57 6.66 8.89 -8.10
C ASP A 57 6.37 8.87 -6.59
N PRO A 58 5.58 9.82 -6.05
CA PRO A 58 5.27 9.88 -4.62
C PRO A 58 4.47 8.68 -4.12
N THR A 59 3.90 7.87 -5.02
CA THR A 59 3.13 6.66 -4.67
C THR A 59 3.98 5.40 -4.61
N TRP A 60 5.27 5.46 -4.98
CA TRP A 60 6.14 4.27 -5.08
C TRP A 60 6.72 3.83 -3.73
N HIS A 61 5.83 3.60 -2.77
CA HIS A 61 6.15 3.01 -1.47
C HIS A 61 6.36 1.49 -1.60
N GLY A 62 7.07 0.89 -0.64
CA GLY A 62 7.37 -0.55 -0.67
C GLY A 62 6.12 -1.42 -0.72
N GLU A 63 5.09 -1.07 0.06
CA GLU A 63 3.79 -1.74 0.06
C GLU A 63 3.08 -1.63 -1.29
N MET A 64 3.16 -0.46 -1.93
CA MET A 64 2.52 -0.22 -3.23
C MET A 64 3.17 -1.05 -4.32
N GLU A 65 4.51 -1.12 -4.33
CA GLU A 65 5.25 -1.97 -5.27
C GLU A 65 4.96 -3.46 -5.03
N ALA A 66 4.97 -3.92 -3.77
CA ALA A 66 4.71 -5.31 -3.43
C ALA A 66 3.28 -5.75 -3.82
N LEU A 67 2.27 -4.90 -3.57
CA LEU A 67 0.89 -5.15 -4.00
C LEU A 67 0.76 -5.18 -5.52
N ARG A 68 1.37 -4.22 -6.24
CA ARG A 68 1.39 -4.20 -7.72
C ARG A 68 2.01 -5.47 -8.27
N ALA A 69 3.12 -5.94 -7.71
CA ALA A 69 3.78 -7.18 -8.10
C ALA A 69 2.89 -8.41 -7.85
N ALA A 70 2.27 -8.50 -6.68
CA ALA A 70 1.37 -9.58 -6.31
C ALA A 70 0.12 -9.65 -7.21
N CYS A 71 -0.55 -8.52 -7.45
CA CYS A 71 -1.70 -8.46 -8.34
C CYS A 71 -1.34 -8.89 -9.76
N LYS A 72 -0.18 -8.45 -10.28
CA LYS A 72 0.31 -8.88 -11.60
C LYS A 72 0.60 -10.38 -11.64
N LYS A 73 1.27 -10.92 -10.62
CA LYS A 73 1.59 -12.36 -10.55
C LYS A 73 0.32 -13.22 -10.48
N LYS A 74 -0.70 -12.79 -9.73
CA LYS A 74 -1.98 -13.50 -9.61
C LYS A 74 -2.95 -13.23 -10.77
N GLY A 75 -2.68 -12.24 -11.61
CA GLY A 75 -3.60 -11.80 -12.66
C GLY A 75 -4.93 -11.28 -12.13
N ALA A 76 -4.96 -10.72 -10.91
CA ALA A 76 -6.16 -10.28 -10.23
C ALA A 76 -5.92 -8.97 -9.45
N PRO A 77 -6.92 -8.07 -9.34
CA PRO A 77 -6.79 -6.81 -8.58
C PRO A 77 -6.93 -7.01 -7.07
N HIS A 78 -7.46 -8.16 -6.64
CA HIS A 78 -7.66 -8.51 -5.24
C HIS A 78 -6.81 -9.71 -4.86
N LEU A 79 -6.43 -9.76 -3.60
CA LEU A 79 -5.50 -10.70 -3.01
C LEU A 79 -6.09 -11.34 -1.73
N PRO A 80 -7.33 -11.88 -1.75
CA PRO A 80 -7.87 -12.60 -0.61
C PRO A 80 -6.99 -13.82 -0.31
N GLY A 81 -6.84 -14.17 0.96
CA GLY A 81 -5.91 -15.22 1.37
C GLY A 81 -4.44 -14.79 1.36
N CYS A 82 -4.14 -13.52 1.09
CA CYS A 82 -2.80 -12.97 1.18
C CYS A 82 -2.62 -12.07 2.41
N VAL A 83 -1.38 -12.00 2.90
CA VAL A 83 -0.95 -11.15 4.00
C VAL A 83 0.21 -10.27 3.55
N VAL A 84 0.23 -9.02 3.99
CA VAL A 84 1.35 -8.09 3.77
C VAL A 84 2.26 -8.10 5.00
N TYR A 85 3.57 -8.17 4.78
CA TYR A 85 4.58 -7.86 5.79
C TYR A 85 5.32 -6.62 5.34
N THR A 86 5.29 -5.55 6.13
CA THR A 86 5.97 -4.29 5.83
C THR A 86 6.97 -3.95 6.92
N SER A 87 8.13 -3.39 6.54
CA SER A 87 9.20 -3.06 7.48
C SER A 87 8.82 -1.96 8.46
N ALA A 88 7.81 -1.14 8.14
CA ALA A 88 7.29 -0.10 9.00
C ALA A 88 5.76 -0.04 8.92
N GLN A 89 5.12 0.52 9.93
CA GLN A 89 3.67 0.68 9.97
C GLN A 89 3.19 1.43 8.72
N PRO A 90 2.19 0.90 7.98
CA PRO A 90 1.83 1.43 6.67
C PRO A 90 1.13 2.78 6.80
N CYS A 91 1.60 3.79 6.06
CA CYS A 91 0.94 5.09 5.99
C CYS A 91 -0.50 4.99 5.41
N PRO A 92 -1.34 6.03 5.49
CA PRO A 92 -2.74 5.96 5.07
C PRO A 92 -2.95 5.52 3.61
N MET A 93 -2.06 5.93 2.70
CA MET A 93 -2.10 5.48 1.30
C MET A 93 -1.87 3.96 1.21
N CYS A 94 -0.83 3.44 1.85
CA CYS A 94 -0.47 2.03 1.81
C CYS A 94 -1.53 1.16 2.51
N TYR A 95 -2.07 1.63 3.64
CA TYR A 95 -3.13 0.94 4.36
C TYR A 95 -4.41 0.85 3.54
N THR A 96 -4.86 1.97 2.93
CA THR A 96 -6.04 1.96 2.07
C THR A 96 -5.82 1.13 0.79
N ALA A 97 -4.61 1.11 0.23
CA ALA A 97 -4.27 0.20 -0.87
C ALA A 97 -4.38 -1.27 -0.47
N CYS A 98 -3.98 -1.64 0.75
CA CYS A 98 -4.22 -2.99 1.28
C CYS A 98 -5.72 -3.31 1.38
N MET A 99 -6.56 -2.34 1.78
CA MET A 99 -8.02 -2.50 1.79
C MET A 99 -8.58 -2.71 0.39
N TRP A 100 -8.16 -1.92 -0.60
CA TRP A 100 -8.54 -2.09 -2.00
C TRP A 100 -8.12 -3.45 -2.55
N ALA A 101 -6.92 -3.90 -2.19
CA ALA A 101 -6.42 -5.22 -2.55
C ALA A 101 -7.08 -6.36 -1.77
N ARG A 102 -7.89 -6.09 -0.75
CA ARG A 102 -8.60 -7.10 0.07
C ARG A 102 -7.66 -8.15 0.67
N VAL A 103 -6.49 -7.74 1.13
CA VAL A 103 -5.58 -8.62 1.89
C VAL A 103 -6.18 -8.91 3.27
N ASP A 104 -5.86 -10.08 3.83
CA ASP A 104 -6.47 -10.55 5.07
C ASP A 104 -5.82 -9.93 6.31
N HIS A 105 -4.54 -9.54 6.21
CA HIS A 105 -3.77 -8.98 7.33
C HIS A 105 -2.57 -8.16 6.85
N VAL A 106 -2.13 -7.23 7.70
CA VAL A 106 -0.86 -6.51 7.56
C VAL A 106 -0.06 -6.63 8.85
N TYR A 107 1.10 -7.28 8.79
CA TYR A 107 2.09 -7.27 9.85
C TYR A 107 3.11 -6.17 9.59
N TYR A 108 3.54 -5.45 10.63
CA TYR A 108 4.56 -4.41 10.53
C TYR A 108 5.61 -4.54 11.64
N ALA A 109 6.83 -4.05 11.39
CA ALA A 109 7.92 -4.05 12.35
C ALA A 109 8.13 -2.69 13.02
N ALA A 110 8.69 -1.71 12.31
CA ALA A 110 8.88 -0.37 12.85
C ALA A 110 7.54 0.36 13.02
N THR A 111 7.43 1.18 14.06
CA THR A 111 6.23 1.97 14.38
C THR A 111 6.29 3.36 13.74
N TYR A 112 5.19 4.11 13.78
CA TYR A 112 5.21 5.52 13.39
C TYR A 112 6.19 6.34 14.21
N GLU A 113 6.35 6.03 15.50
CA GLU A 113 7.30 6.69 16.39
C GLU A 113 8.74 6.50 15.91
N ASP A 114 9.11 5.27 15.50
CA ASP A 114 10.43 4.97 14.95
C ASP A 114 10.68 5.73 13.64
N VAL A 115 9.69 5.72 12.75
CA VAL A 115 9.74 6.39 11.44
C VAL A 115 9.90 7.91 11.61
N LEU A 116 9.15 8.51 12.54
CA LEU A 116 9.25 9.93 12.86
C LEU A 116 10.61 10.27 13.49
N GLN A 117 11.06 9.48 14.47
CA GLN A 117 12.31 9.74 15.19
C GLN A 117 13.54 9.66 14.29
N TYR A 118 13.63 8.62 13.45
CA TYR A 118 14.85 8.33 12.69
C TYR A 118 14.77 8.73 11.22
N GLY A 119 13.61 8.57 10.59
CA GLY A 119 13.38 8.93 9.19
C GLY A 119 12.91 10.37 9.00
N LYS A 120 12.35 10.99 10.05
CA LYS A 120 11.71 12.32 9.99
C LYS A 120 10.59 12.39 8.94
N PHE A 121 9.94 11.26 8.66
CA PHE A 121 8.75 11.22 7.82
C PHE A 121 7.54 11.52 8.67
N GLU A 122 6.82 12.59 8.34
CA GLU A 122 5.62 13.03 9.05
C GLU A 122 4.36 12.35 8.49
N ASP A 123 4.43 11.05 8.22
CA ASP A 123 3.33 10.25 7.65
C ASP A 123 2.04 10.29 8.51
N SER A 124 2.19 10.65 9.79
CA SER A 124 1.12 10.70 10.78
C SER A 124 0.16 11.87 10.59
N ASP A 125 0.56 12.98 9.94
CA ASP A 125 -0.32 14.14 9.77
C ASP A 125 -1.44 13.88 8.74
N PHE A 126 -1.23 12.94 7.82
CA PHE A 126 -2.26 12.59 6.83
C PHE A 126 -3.52 12.01 7.46
N LEU A 127 -3.41 11.21 8.54
CA LEU A 127 -4.59 10.76 9.28
C LEU A 127 -5.29 11.90 10.00
N GLY A 128 -4.53 12.88 10.49
CA GLY A 128 -5.07 14.12 11.05
C GLY A 128 -5.91 14.87 10.03
N GLN A 129 -5.34 15.13 8.85
CA GLN A 129 -6.00 15.77 7.72
C GLN A 129 -7.28 15.04 7.30
N LEU A 130 -7.26 13.72 7.19
CA LEU A 130 -8.43 12.93 6.80
C LEU A 130 -9.57 12.96 7.83
N ARG A 131 -9.29 13.26 9.10
CA ARG A 131 -10.31 13.41 10.16
C ARG A 131 -10.95 14.80 10.16
N LEU A 132 -10.31 15.80 9.56
CA LEU A 132 -10.87 17.14 9.45
C LEU A 132 -12.07 17.15 8.48
N PRO A 133 -13.07 18.03 8.72
CA PRO A 133 -14.06 18.41 7.71
C PRO A 133 -13.40 18.79 6.39
N GLU A 134 -14.03 18.48 5.26
CA GLU A 134 -13.43 18.65 3.92
C GLU A 134 -12.94 20.08 3.65
N ASP A 135 -13.69 21.08 4.13
CA ASP A 135 -13.36 22.50 4.01
C ASP A 135 -12.17 22.94 4.88
N GLN A 136 -11.80 22.13 5.88
CA GLN A 136 -10.70 22.39 6.81
C GLN A 136 -9.41 21.65 6.45
N ARG A 137 -9.43 20.71 5.51
CA ARG A 137 -8.23 19.99 5.04
C ARG A 137 -7.28 20.91 4.27
N ASP A 138 -5.99 20.62 4.28
CA ASP A 138 -4.99 21.41 3.55
C ASP A 138 -5.23 21.39 2.03
N ILE A 139 -5.53 20.21 1.50
CA ILE A 139 -5.89 20.03 0.09
C ILE A 139 -7.36 20.35 -0.08
N LYS A 140 -7.65 21.45 -0.78
CA LYS A 140 -9.02 21.89 -1.06
C LYS A 140 -9.59 21.14 -2.27
N CYS A 141 -10.70 20.45 -2.04
CA CYS A 141 -11.48 19.80 -3.09
C CYS A 141 -12.73 20.64 -3.38
N SER A 142 -12.96 20.94 -4.66
CA SER A 142 -14.13 21.72 -5.12
C SER A 142 -14.81 21.00 -6.28
N VAL A 143 -16.14 21.03 -6.30
CA VAL A 143 -16.92 20.46 -7.43
C VAL A 143 -16.88 21.41 -8.62
N LEU A 144 -16.64 20.87 -9.82
CA LEU A 144 -16.63 21.61 -11.09
C LEU A 144 -17.17 20.71 -12.21
N MET A 145 -17.93 21.28 -13.17
CA MET A 145 -18.46 20.57 -14.36
C MET A 145 -19.22 19.27 -14.06
N ARG A 146 -19.98 19.23 -12.96
CA ARG A 146 -20.65 18.01 -12.47
C ARG A 146 -21.62 17.40 -13.51
N GLU A 147 -22.33 18.22 -14.27
CA GLU A 147 -23.35 17.73 -15.21
C GLU A 147 -22.75 16.87 -16.32
N GLU A 148 -21.67 17.33 -16.94
CA GLU A 148 -20.93 16.58 -17.97
C GLU A 148 -20.31 15.30 -17.40
N ALA A 149 -19.69 15.38 -16.21
CA ALA A 149 -19.11 14.21 -15.56
C ALA A 149 -20.18 13.14 -15.23
N VAL A 150 -21.34 13.55 -14.73
CA VAL A 150 -22.45 12.63 -14.41
C VAL A 150 -23.01 11.98 -15.68
N GLU A 151 -23.01 12.65 -16.82
CA GLU A 151 -23.45 12.05 -18.08
C GLU A 151 -22.57 10.86 -18.49
N VAL A 152 -21.24 10.97 -18.31
CA VAL A 152 -20.32 9.83 -18.51
C VAL A 152 -20.67 8.67 -17.57
N TRP A 153 -20.99 8.96 -16.31
CA TRP A 153 -21.42 7.94 -15.35
C TRP A 153 -22.76 7.28 -15.73
N ARG A 154 -23.71 8.03 -16.30
CA ARG A 154 -24.97 7.46 -16.83
C ARG A 154 -24.71 6.51 -18.00
N GLN A 155 -23.82 6.89 -18.91
CA GLN A 155 -23.41 6.04 -20.02
C GLN A 155 -22.73 4.77 -19.52
N TYR A 156 -21.82 4.89 -18.55
CA TYR A 156 -21.17 3.75 -17.90
C TYR A 156 -22.19 2.79 -17.27
N ALA A 157 -23.17 3.32 -16.55
CA ALA A 157 -24.23 2.54 -15.91
C ALA A 157 -25.14 1.80 -16.91
N ALA A 158 -25.22 2.27 -18.16
CA ALA A 158 -26.00 1.63 -19.22
C ALA A 158 -25.21 0.53 -19.99
N LEU A 159 -23.91 0.36 -19.73
CA LEU A 159 -23.11 -0.65 -20.42
C LEU A 159 -23.54 -2.06 -19.99
N PRO A 160 -23.80 -2.97 -20.96
CA PRO A 160 -24.17 -4.36 -20.64
C PRO A 160 -23.03 -5.14 -19.99
N ASN A 161 -21.80 -4.67 -20.14
CA ASN A 161 -20.56 -5.23 -19.61
C ASN A 161 -19.86 -4.28 -18.64
N MET A 162 -20.63 -3.46 -17.91
CA MET A 162 -20.11 -2.59 -16.86
C MET A 162 -19.23 -3.41 -15.88
N VAL A 163 -18.02 -2.93 -15.62
CA VAL A 163 -17.05 -3.63 -14.77
C VAL A 163 -17.25 -3.23 -13.32
N HIS A 164 -17.30 -4.22 -12.43
CA HIS A 164 -17.23 -4.04 -10.98
C HIS A 164 -16.04 -4.82 -10.44
N TYR A 165 -15.25 -4.18 -9.59
CA TYR A 165 -14.19 -4.82 -8.81
C TYR A 165 -14.16 -4.18 -7.43
#